data_AF-A0A2D9C8A2-F1
#
_entry.id   AF-A0A2D9C8A2-F1
#
_cell.length_a   1.000
_cell.length_b   1.000
_cell.length_c   1.000
_cell.angle_alpha   90.00
_cell.angle_beta   90.00
_cell.angle_gamma   90.00
#
_symmetry.space_group_name_H-M   'P 1'
#
loop_
_entity.id
_entity.type
_entity.pdbx_description
1 polymer ?
#
loop_
_entity_poly.entity_id
_entity_poly.type
_entity_poly.pdbx_seq_one_letter_code
_entity_poly.pdbx_strand_id
1 'polypeptide(L)' 'MGIPSNRLTYQTAGESHGPGLVATILGVPAGLTIDTEVINTELARRQGGYGRGGRQKLE' A
#
# COMPACT_ATOMS: atom_id res chain seq x y z
N MET A 1 -22.81 13.29 2.63
CA MET A 1 -22.54 12.55 3.88
C MET A 1 -21.03 12.54 4.06
N GLY A 2 -20.50 13.39 4.94
CA GLY A 2 -19.05 13.57 5.10
C GLY A 2 -18.44 12.43 5.92
N ILE A 3 -17.25 11.98 5.52
CA ILE A 3 -16.50 10.97 6.26
C ILE A 3 -16.09 11.58 7.62
N PRO A 4 -16.41 10.93 8.75
CA PRO A 4 -16.07 11.45 10.06
C PRO A 4 -14.54 11.56 10.21
N SER A 5 -14.07 12.75 10.58
CA SER A 5 -12.65 13.14 10.58
C SER A 5 -11.76 12.42 11.62
N ASN A 6 -12.28 11.46 12.40
CA ASN A 6 -11.52 10.78 13.46
C ASN A 6 -11.15 9.32 13.14
N ARG A 7 -11.56 8.76 12.00
CA ARG A 7 -11.40 7.34 11.71
C ARG A 7 -10.53 7.11 10.49
N LEU A 8 -9.37 6.47 10.70
CA LEU A 8 -8.53 5.99 9.61
C LEU A 8 -9.19 4.74 8.99
N THR A 9 -9.41 4.79 7.68
CA THR A 9 -9.96 3.67 6.90
C THR A 9 -9.18 3.48 5.61
N TYR A 10 -9.21 2.27 5.05
CA TYR A 10 -8.59 2.00 3.76
C TYR A 10 -9.47 1.10 2.91
N GLN A 11 -9.34 1.25 1.59
CA GLN A 11 -9.98 0.42 0.58
C GLN A 11 -8.92 0.01 -0.43
N THR A 12 -9.07 -1.17 -1.03
CA THR A 12 -8.17 -1.67 -2.06
C THR A 12 -8.96 -2.09 -3.29
N ALA A 13 -8.34 -1.96 -4.47
CA ALA A 13 -8.89 -2.46 -5.72
C ALA A 13 -7.77 -2.98 -6.62
N GLY A 14 -8.17 -3.65 -7.71
CA GLY A 14 -7.26 -4.26 -8.67
C GLY A 14 -7.23 -5.79 -8.56
N GLU A 15 -6.75 -6.40 -9.63
CA GLU A 15 -6.69 -7.85 -9.81
C GLU A 15 -5.24 -8.34 -9.82
N SER A 16 -4.97 -9.55 -9.33
CA SER A 16 -3.60 -10.09 -9.25
C SER A 16 -2.89 -10.21 -10.60
N HIS A 17 -3.64 -10.34 -11.70
CA HIS A 17 -3.12 -10.37 -13.08
C HIS A 17 -3.56 -9.13 -13.88
N GLY A 18 -4.10 -8.12 -13.22
CA GLY A 18 -4.47 -6.86 -13.84
C GLY A 18 -3.27 -5.92 -14.04
N PRO A 19 -3.48 -4.73 -14.60
CA PRO A 19 -2.42 -3.76 -14.85
C PRO A 19 -1.80 -3.17 -13.58
N GLY A 20 -2.44 -3.34 -12.42
CA GLY A 20 -1.93 -2.88 -11.14
C GLY A 20 -2.93 -3.06 -9.99
N LEU A 21 -2.44 -2.81 -8.78
CA LEU A 21 -3.24 -2.77 -7.55
C LEU A 21 -3.26 -1.33 -7.02
N VAL A 22 -4.35 -0.94 -6.38
CA VAL A 22 -4.50 0.38 -5.77
C VAL A 22 -5.02 0.25 -4.34
N ALA A 23 -4.53 1.11 -3.46
CA ALA A 23 -5.04 1.28 -2.11
C ALA A 23 -5.34 2.77 -1.86
N THR A 24 -6.53 3.07 -1.34
CA THR A 24 -6.96 4.42 -0.96
C THR A 24 -7.13 4.48 0.55
N ILE A 25 -6.42 5.39 1.20
CA ILE A 25 -6.46 5.60 2.65
C ILE A 25 -7.17 6.91 2.93
N LEU A 26 -8.20 6.88 3.78
CA LEU A 26 -9.04 8.02 4.14
C LEU A 26 -8.91 8.34 5.63
N GLY A 27 -9.03 9.62 5.96
CA GLY A 27 -8.89 10.11 7.33
C GLY A 27 -7.44 10.40 7.74
N VAL A 28 -6.53 10.54 6.77
CA VAL A 28 -5.14 10.97 7.03
C VAL A 28 -5.13 12.46 7.40
N PRO A 29 -4.50 12.86 8.52
CA PRO A 29 -4.37 14.26 8.89
C PRO A 29 -3.62 15.08 7.85
N ALA A 30 -4.04 16.34 7.66
CA ALA A 30 -3.31 17.28 6.82
C ALA A 30 -1.92 17.56 7.40
N GLY A 31 -0.94 17.80 6.52
CA GLY A 31 0.44 18.07 6.90
C GLY A 31 1.28 16.83 7.20
N LEU A 32 0.73 15.62 7.09
CA LEU A 32 1.52 14.40 7.10
C LEU A 32 2.35 14.32 5.81
N THR A 33 3.67 14.29 5.94
CA THR A 33 4.59 14.04 4.82
C THR A 33 4.49 12.59 4.40
N ILE A 34 4.26 12.36 3.11
CA ILE A 34 4.27 11.02 2.52
C ILE A 34 5.65 10.79 1.90
N ASP A 35 6.37 9.80 2.44
CA ASP A 35 7.67 9.38 1.93
C ASP A 35 7.51 8.06 1.17
N THR A 36 7.75 8.10 -0.13
CA THR A 36 7.65 6.94 -1.02
C THR A 36 8.74 5.92 -0.78
N GLU A 37 9.92 6.34 -0.32
CA GLU A 37 11.05 5.44 -0.09
C GLU A 37 10.78 4.50 1.08
N VAL A 38 10.18 5.04 2.15
CA VAL A 38 9.72 4.23 3.29
C VAL A 38 8.67 3.21 2.85
N ILE A 39 7.71 3.63 2.02
CA ILE A 39 6.66 2.74 1.50
C ILE A 39 7.28 1.62 0.65
N ASN A 40 8.16 1.97 -0.30
CA ASN A 40 8.84 1.02 -1.18
C ASN A 40 9.69 0.03 -0.40
N THR A 41 10.42 0.50 0.62
CA THR A 41 11.24 -0.35 1.50
C THR A 41 10.39 -1.38 2.24
N GLU A 42 9.24 -0.98 2.80
CA GLU A 42 8.33 -1.93 3.48
C GLU A 42 7.66 -2.90 2.50
N LEU A 43 7.35 -2.47 1.27
CA LEU A 43 6.83 -3.37 0.23
C LEU A 43 7.88 -4.41 -0.17
N ALA A 44 9.14 -4.00 -0.36
CA ALA A 44 10.24 -4.91 -0.64
C ALA A 44 10.47 -5.91 0.50
N ARG A 45 10.39 -5.46 1.76
CA ARG A 45 10.50 -6.34 2.94
C ARG A 45 9.44 -7.45 2.94
N ARG A 46 8.21 -7.16 2.52
CA ARG A 46 7.12 -8.15 2.40
C ARG A 46 7.36 -9.21 1.32
N GLN A 47 8.21 -8.91 0.34
CA GLN A 47 8.57 -9.86 -0.71
C GLN A 47 9.63 -10.86 -0.26
N GLY A 48 10.38 -10.58 0.82
CA GLY A 48 11.50 -11.41 1.29
C GLY A 48 11.15 -12.51 2.31
N GLY A 49 9.88 -12.82 2.57
CA GLY A 49 9.47 -13.80 3.59
C GLY A 49 9.81 -15.27 3.24
N TYR A 50 10.01 -16.11 4.26
CA TYR A 50 10.38 -17.53 4.12
C TYR A 50 9.38 -18.28 3.21
N GLY A 51 9.89 -18.97 2.18
CA GLY A 51 9.07 -19.76 1.24
C GLY A 51 8.68 -19.07 -0.07
N ARG A 52 9.19 -17.86 -0.38
CA ARG A 52 8.95 -17.21 -1.68
C ARG A 52 10.13 -17.33 -2.63
N GLY A 53 9.89 -17.97 -3.79
CA GLY A 53 10.88 -18.19 -4.86
C GLY A 53 11.01 -17.00 -5.82
N GLY A 54 11.98 -17.08 -6.75
CA GLY A 54 12.44 -15.96 -7.61
C GLY A 54 11.43 -15.30 -8.56
N ARG A 55 10.14 -15.70 -8.55
CA ARG A 55 9.05 -15.07 -9.32
C ARG A 55 8.52 -13.78 -8.71
N GLN A 56 9.03 -13.41 -7.53
CA GLN A 56 8.65 -12.21 -6.82
C GLN A 56 9.73 -11.13 -6.83
N LYS A 57 10.76 -11.29 -7.68
CA LYS A 57 11.64 -10.18 -8.03
C LYS A 57 10.80 -9.13 -8.74
N LEU A 58 10.70 -7.94 -8.15
CA LEU A 58 10.45 -6.73 -8.92
C LEU A 58 11.70 -6.47 -9.77
N GLU A 59 11.50 -6.12 -11.05
CA GLU A 59 12.56 -5.56 -11.91
C GLU A 59 12.92 -4.15 -11.47
#